data_AF-A0A5E4IQG6-F1
#
_entry.id   AF-A0A5E4IQG6-F1
#
_cell.length_a   1.000
_cell.length_b   1.000
_cell.length_c   1.000
_cell.angle_alpha   90.00
_cell.angle_beta   90.00
_cell.angle_gamma   90.00
#
_symmetry.space_group_name_H-M   'P 1'
#
loop_
_entity.id
_entity.type
_entity.pdbx_description
1 polymer ?
#
loop_
_entity_poly.entity_id
_entity_poly.type
_entity_poly.pdbx_seq_one_letter_code
_entity_poly.pdbx_strand_id
1 'polypeptide(L)'
;MSENKPTSIEEAIAWLDDRVVKSDTKDPLEKRLNVFWDDLQKELKETERGSAGNRKFIEKPFQKSLCKLLSNDGKNIAEGQAELKLREDMPTNFKKNIDILFKCDRKTIFLEIKTALTDNAFGGAFLESVLRREKNHEFWVVCLWHAGKGGIGRFKKLRELSEIRENVSGVVSFDPQYNEDVDSAKEFLRHIDGMGS
;
A
#
# COMPACT_ATOMS: atom_id res chain seq x y z
N MET A 1 1.39 25.07 1.33
CA MET A 1 2.10 23.92 0.73
C MET A 1 1.10 23.12 -0.07
N SER A 2 1.48 22.60 -1.24
CA SER A 2 0.49 22.07 -2.19
C SER A 2 -0.12 20.75 -1.69
N GLU A 3 -1.45 20.63 -1.72
CA GLU A 3 -2.24 19.40 -1.50
C GLU A 3 -2.08 18.37 -2.63
N ASN A 4 -1.09 18.57 -3.49
CA ASN A 4 -0.86 17.74 -4.65
C ASN A 4 0.11 16.62 -4.30
N LYS A 5 -0.16 15.44 -4.84
CA LYS A 5 0.76 14.29 -4.79
C LYS A 5 2.13 14.71 -5.35
N PRO A 6 3.23 14.20 -4.78
CA PRO A 6 4.53 14.34 -5.39
C PRO A 6 4.54 13.85 -6.84
N THR A 7 5.13 14.64 -7.72
CA THR A 7 5.26 14.35 -9.15
C THR A 7 6.70 14.01 -9.57
N SER A 8 7.66 14.25 -8.67
CA SER A 8 9.07 13.84 -8.79
C SER A 8 9.58 13.15 -7.53
N ILE A 9 10.76 12.53 -7.62
CA ILE A 9 11.45 11.93 -6.46
C ILE A 9 11.82 13.03 -5.46
N GLU A 10 12.29 14.18 -5.93
CA GLU A 10 12.66 15.31 -5.09
C GLU A 10 11.46 15.86 -4.32
N GLU A 11 10.31 15.98 -4.98
CA GLU A 11 9.05 16.36 -4.32
C GLU A 11 8.62 15.30 -3.30
N ALA A 12 8.83 14.01 -3.58
CA ALA A 12 8.48 12.92 -2.68
C ALA A 12 9.34 12.91 -1.42
N ILE A 13 10.66 13.14 -1.57
CA ILE A 13 11.58 13.28 -0.45
C ILE A 13 11.23 14.50 0.38
N ALA A 14 11.07 15.68 -0.24
CA ALA A 14 10.70 16.90 0.46
C ALA A 14 9.34 16.77 1.16
N TRP A 15 8.40 16.06 0.54
CA TRP A 15 7.10 15.76 1.14
C TRP A 15 7.23 14.91 2.40
N LEU A 16 8.11 13.90 2.41
CA LEU A 16 8.37 13.06 3.58
C LEU A 16 9.10 13.83 4.68
N ASP A 17 10.11 14.63 4.33
CA ASP A 17 10.89 15.44 5.28
C ASP A 17 10.01 16.45 6.05
N ASP A 18 9.00 17.02 5.39
CA ASP A 18 8.07 17.98 5.99
C ASP A 18 7.05 17.32 6.94
N ARG A 19 6.68 16.05 6.69
CA ARG A 19 5.50 15.41 7.30
C ARG A 19 5.81 14.29 8.27
N VAL A 20 6.95 13.63 8.15
CA VAL A 20 7.35 12.57 9.08
C VAL A 20 7.79 13.23 10.38
N VAL A 21 6.89 13.25 11.37
CA VAL A 21 7.21 13.70 12.72
C VAL A 21 7.90 12.56 13.45
N LYS A 22 9.23 12.65 13.59
CA LYS A 22 9.99 11.73 14.43
C LYS A 22 9.69 12.02 15.90
N SER A 23 8.69 11.34 16.43
CA SER A 23 8.35 11.35 17.84
C SER A 23 9.26 10.38 18.60
N ASP A 24 9.72 10.77 19.79
CA ASP A 24 10.27 9.83 20.79
C ASP A 24 9.11 9.02 21.41
N THR A 25 8.45 8.23 20.56
CA THR A 25 7.29 7.41 20.91
C THR A 25 7.72 6.12 21.60
N LYS A 26 6.89 5.67 22.55
CA LYS A 26 7.01 4.35 23.16
C LYS A 26 6.23 3.27 22.42
N ASP A 27 5.39 3.65 21.44
CA ASP A 27 4.59 2.71 20.65
C ASP A 27 5.50 1.92 19.69
N PRO A 28 5.62 0.59 19.83
CA PRO A 28 6.45 -0.24 18.94
C PRO A 28 6.03 -0.17 17.47
N LEU A 29 4.74 0.01 17.16
CA LEU A 29 4.27 0.09 15.78
C LEU A 29 4.63 1.44 15.15
N GLU A 30 4.56 2.52 15.93
CA GLU A 30 4.99 3.84 15.46
C GLU A 30 6.50 3.88 15.21
N LYS A 31 7.30 3.20 16.03
CA LYS A 31 8.74 3.00 15.75
C LYS A 31 8.97 2.27 14.43
N ARG A 32 8.21 1.20 14.17
CA ARG A 32 8.29 0.46 12.88
C ARG A 32 7.94 1.35 11.70
N LEU A 33 6.91 2.18 11.83
CA LEU A 33 6.53 3.14 10.79
C LEU A 33 7.59 4.22 10.56
N ASN A 34 8.20 4.74 11.63
CA ASN A 34 9.34 5.67 11.55
C ASN A 34 10.51 5.06 10.77
N VAL A 35 10.86 3.81 11.06
CA VAL A 35 11.89 3.08 10.30
C VAL A 35 11.47 2.89 8.84
N PHE A 36 10.22 2.53 8.59
CA PHE A 36 9.70 2.40 7.23
C PHE A 36 9.82 3.71 6.42
N TRP A 37 9.48 4.86 7.00
CA TRP A 37 9.61 6.14 6.31
C TRP A 37 11.07 6.52 6.08
N ASP A 38 11.97 6.24 7.02
CA ASP A 38 13.41 6.42 6.85
C ASP A 38 13.97 5.56 5.71
N ASP A 39 13.58 4.28 5.67
CA ASP A 39 13.96 3.35 4.60
C ASP A 39 13.40 3.81 3.25
N LEU A 40 12.15 4.27 3.21
CA LEU A 40 11.55 4.82 1.99
C LEU A 40 12.30 6.05 1.48
N GLN A 41 12.67 6.99 2.36
CA GLN A 41 13.48 8.12 1.95
C GLN A 41 14.83 7.69 1.38
N LYS A 42 15.47 6.69 2.00
CA LYS A 42 16.73 6.13 1.52
C LYS A 42 16.58 5.50 0.14
N GLU A 43 15.59 4.63 -0.04
CA GLU A 43 15.30 4.00 -1.33
C GLU A 43 14.98 5.04 -2.42
N LEU A 44 14.25 6.10 -2.08
CA LEU A 44 13.99 7.22 -3.00
C LEU A 44 15.29 7.93 -3.41
N LYS A 45 16.20 8.18 -2.46
CA LYS A 45 17.51 8.83 -2.72
C LYS A 45 18.45 7.94 -3.55
N GLU A 46 18.37 6.63 -3.36
CA GLU A 46 19.20 5.63 -4.07
C GLU A 46 18.61 5.21 -5.42
N THR A 47 17.35 5.56 -5.71
CA THR A 47 16.72 5.27 -7.00
C THR A 47 17.44 6.06 -8.09
N GLU A 48 18.14 5.35 -8.98
CA GLU A 48 18.77 5.95 -10.17
C GLU A 48 17.75 6.83 -10.89
N ARG A 49 18.13 8.09 -11.15
CA ARG A 49 17.30 9.13 -11.77
C ARG A 49 16.94 8.73 -13.22
N GLY A 50 16.00 7.81 -13.37
CA GLY A 50 15.38 7.52 -14.64
C GLY A 50 14.39 8.63 -14.98
N SER A 51 14.58 9.26 -16.15
CA SER A 51 13.67 10.20 -16.84
C SER A 51 12.62 10.92 -15.98
N ALA A 52 12.84 12.22 -15.77
CA ALA A 52 11.88 13.16 -15.19
C ALA A 52 10.48 12.97 -15.82
N GLY A 53 9.52 12.48 -15.04
CA GLY A 53 8.12 12.31 -15.44
C GLY A 53 7.54 10.90 -15.33
N ASN A 54 8.33 9.86 -15.09
CA ASN A 54 7.78 8.52 -14.87
C ASN A 54 7.37 8.30 -13.40
N ARG A 55 6.06 8.45 -13.15
CA ARG A 55 5.42 8.31 -11.83
C ARG A 55 5.62 6.93 -11.17
N LYS A 56 6.08 5.92 -11.91
CA LYS A 56 6.35 4.56 -11.39
C LYS A 56 7.63 4.46 -10.57
N PHE A 57 8.49 5.50 -10.55
CA PHE A 57 9.72 5.50 -9.76
C PHE A 57 9.50 5.69 -8.25
N ILE A 58 8.33 6.13 -7.81
CA ILE A 58 7.98 6.20 -6.37
C ILE A 58 7.40 4.86 -5.89
N GLU A 59 6.66 4.18 -6.77
CA GLU A 59 5.96 2.93 -6.48
C GLU A 59 6.93 1.81 -6.09
N LYS A 60 8.05 1.70 -6.80
CA LYS A 60 9.06 0.66 -6.54
C LYS A 60 9.81 0.85 -5.21
N PRO A 61 10.33 2.04 -4.86
CA PRO A 61 10.84 2.32 -3.51
C PRO A 61 9.81 2.04 -2.42
N PHE A 62 8.55 2.45 -2.63
CA PHE A 62 7.49 2.18 -1.67
C PHE A 62 7.26 0.68 -1.47
N GLN A 63 7.17 -0.08 -2.56
CA GLN A 63 7.05 -1.53 -2.54
C GLN A 63 8.19 -2.18 -1.77
N LYS A 64 9.45 -1.82 -2.07
CA LYS A 64 10.62 -2.35 -1.38
C LYS A 64 10.60 -2.06 0.13
N SER A 65 10.34 -0.82 0.52
CA SER A 65 10.28 -0.45 1.94
C SER A 65 9.14 -1.17 2.67
N LEU A 66 8.00 -1.38 2.00
CA LEU A 66 6.88 -2.14 2.55
C LEU A 66 7.26 -3.62 2.72
N CYS A 67 7.96 -4.23 1.75
CA CYS A 67 8.49 -5.58 1.89
C CYS A 67 9.45 -5.71 3.08
N LYS A 68 10.37 -4.76 3.28
CA LYS A 68 11.26 -4.76 4.46
C LYS A 68 10.48 -4.66 5.77
N LEU A 69 9.50 -3.74 5.84
CA LEU A 69 8.66 -3.54 7.02
C LEU A 69 7.94 -4.84 7.43
N LEU A 70 7.47 -5.60 6.44
CA LEU A 70 6.74 -6.85 6.65
C LEU A 70 7.68 -8.06 6.86
N SER A 71 8.92 -8.01 6.36
CA SER A 71 9.90 -9.12 6.45
C SER A 71 10.56 -9.23 7.82
N ASN A 72 10.66 -8.11 8.56
CA ASN A 72 11.27 -8.06 9.90
C ASN A 72 10.58 -8.94 10.95
N ASP A 73 9.47 -9.58 10.61
CA ASP A 73 8.67 -10.44 11.50
C ASP A 73 8.87 -11.95 11.25
N GLY A 74 9.91 -12.37 10.51
CA GLY A 74 10.16 -13.79 10.21
C GLY A 74 9.17 -14.41 9.20
N LYS A 75 8.42 -13.57 8.49
CA LYS A 75 7.43 -13.97 7.47
C LYS A 75 8.13 -14.23 6.12
N ASN A 76 7.71 -15.25 5.39
CA ASN A 76 8.23 -15.53 4.04
C ASN A 76 7.58 -14.59 3.02
N ILE A 77 8.29 -13.52 2.66
CA ILE A 77 7.84 -12.52 1.69
C ILE A 77 8.45 -12.83 0.33
N ALA A 78 7.60 -13.02 -0.67
CA ALA A 78 8.02 -13.14 -2.05
C ALA A 78 7.79 -11.79 -2.74
N GLU A 79 8.87 -11.06 -3.01
CA GLU A 79 8.79 -9.91 -3.91
C GLU A 79 8.48 -10.42 -5.33
N GLY A 80 7.39 -9.96 -5.95
CA GLY A 80 7.14 -10.22 -7.36
C GLY A 80 5.70 -10.54 -7.74
N GLN A 81 5.51 -10.59 -9.07
CA GLN A 81 4.25 -10.74 -9.78
C GLN A 81 3.60 -12.10 -9.46
N ALA A 82 2.72 -12.13 -8.47
CA ALA A 82 1.85 -13.27 -8.27
C ALA A 82 0.75 -13.24 -9.33
N GLU A 83 0.67 -14.30 -10.15
CA GLU A 83 -0.44 -14.49 -11.07
C GLU A 83 -1.67 -14.88 -10.26
N LEU A 84 -2.63 -13.96 -10.14
CA LEU A 84 -3.98 -14.32 -9.71
C LEU A 84 -4.64 -15.12 -10.83
N LYS A 85 -4.94 -16.40 -10.59
CA LYS A 85 -5.88 -17.13 -11.43
C LYS A 85 -7.30 -16.70 -11.06
N LEU A 86 -8.01 -16.16 -12.05
CA LEU A 86 -9.40 -15.72 -11.94
C LEU A 86 -10.35 -16.86 -12.37
N ARG A 87 -11.65 -16.70 -12.11
CA ARG A 87 -12.68 -17.73 -12.34
C ARG A 87 -12.65 -18.32 -13.75
N GLU A 88 -12.88 -19.63 -13.86
CA GLU A 88 -12.91 -20.36 -15.13
C GLU A 88 -14.10 -20.01 -16.04
N ASP A 89 -15.17 -19.40 -15.50
CA ASP A 89 -16.38 -19.02 -16.24
C ASP A 89 -16.37 -17.57 -16.77
N MET A 90 -15.27 -16.83 -16.59
CA MET A 90 -15.08 -15.52 -17.21
C MET A 90 -14.54 -15.68 -18.64
N PRO A 91 -15.08 -14.95 -19.64
CA PRO A 91 -14.75 -15.14 -21.06
C PRO A 91 -13.33 -14.70 -21.47
N THR A 92 -12.41 -14.45 -20.53
CA THR A 92 -11.02 -14.10 -20.85
C THR A 92 -10.04 -14.71 -19.85
N ASN A 93 -8.91 -15.22 -20.36
CA ASN A 93 -7.69 -15.56 -19.61
C ASN A 93 -7.05 -14.28 -19.02
N PHE A 94 -7.77 -13.58 -18.16
CA PHE A 94 -7.33 -12.31 -17.62
C PHE A 94 -6.25 -12.57 -16.57
N LYS A 95 -5.01 -12.22 -16.91
CA LYS A 95 -3.86 -12.28 -16.00
C LYS A 95 -3.65 -10.90 -15.40
N LYS A 96 -3.72 -10.80 -14.07
CA LYS A 96 -3.31 -9.59 -13.36
C LYS A 96 -2.08 -9.87 -12.51
N ASN A 97 -1.07 -9.02 -12.67
CA ASN A 97 0.08 -8.95 -11.79
C ASN A 97 -0.31 -8.10 -10.58
N ILE A 98 -0.18 -8.66 -9.38
CA ILE A 98 -0.22 -7.91 -8.12
C ILE A 98 1.20 -7.50 -7.73
N ASP A 99 1.31 -6.37 -7.02
CA ASP A 99 2.59 -5.77 -6.65
C ASP A 99 3.30 -6.56 -5.54
N ILE A 100 2.61 -7.00 -4.49
CA ILE A 100 3.21 -7.84 -3.43
C ILE A 100 2.31 -9.05 -3.13
N LEU A 101 2.94 -10.21 -2.99
CA LEU A 101 2.36 -11.39 -2.35
C LEU A 101 3.23 -11.80 -1.16
N PHE A 102 2.60 -12.11 -0.04
CA PHE A 102 3.32 -12.81 1.03
C PHE A 102 2.41 -13.80 1.74
N LYS A 103 3.04 -14.82 2.33
CA LYS A 103 2.36 -15.87 3.05
C LYS A 103 2.64 -15.73 4.53
N CYS A 104 1.58 -15.68 5.32
CA CYS A 104 1.63 -15.74 6.77
C CYS A 104 0.86 -17.01 7.18
N ASP A 105 1.59 -18.01 7.67
CA ASP A 105 1.06 -19.34 8.00
C ASP A 105 0.22 -19.98 6.87
N ARG A 106 -1.09 -20.19 7.12
CA ARG A 106 -2.04 -20.79 6.18
C ARG A 106 -2.77 -19.76 5.32
N LYS A 107 -2.43 -18.48 5.44
CA LYS A 107 -3.07 -17.39 4.71
C LYS A 107 -2.12 -16.77 3.69
N THR A 108 -2.66 -16.46 2.52
CA THR A 108 -1.97 -15.68 1.48
C THR A 108 -2.54 -14.28 1.48
N ILE A 109 -1.66 -13.27 1.50
CA ILE A 109 -2.05 -11.87 1.42
C ILE A 109 -1.52 -11.30 0.12
N PHE A 110 -2.42 -10.65 -0.59
CA PHE A 110 -2.16 -9.92 -1.83
C PHE A 110 -2.25 -8.43 -1.54
N LEU A 111 -1.21 -7.66 -1.88
CA LEU A 111 -1.21 -6.20 -1.75
C LEU A 111 -1.13 -5.54 -3.12
N GLU A 112 -2.16 -4.76 -3.46
CA GLU A 112 -2.09 -3.81 -4.57
C GLU A 112 -1.55 -2.48 -4.06
N ILE A 113 -0.46 -2.01 -4.65
CA ILE A 113 0.16 -0.75 -4.31
C ILE A 113 -0.41 0.36 -5.21
N LYS A 114 -0.71 1.49 -4.59
CA LYS A 114 -1.02 2.74 -5.27
C LYS A 114 -0.19 3.84 -4.65
N THR A 115 0.58 4.56 -5.46
CA THR A 115 1.25 5.77 -4.95
C THR A 115 0.23 6.78 -4.44
N ALA A 116 -0.87 6.98 -5.16
CA ALA A 116 -2.02 7.73 -4.66
C ALA A 116 -3.36 7.13 -5.11
N LEU A 117 -4.36 7.22 -4.24
CA LEU A 117 -5.73 6.86 -4.58
C LEU A 117 -6.43 8.03 -5.31
N THR A 118 -7.17 7.68 -6.36
CA THR A 118 -7.99 8.60 -7.16
C THR A 118 -9.37 7.97 -7.31
N ASP A 119 -10.37 8.75 -7.70
CA ASP A 119 -11.77 8.28 -7.81
C ASP A 119 -11.91 7.11 -8.82
N ASN A 120 -10.95 6.94 -9.73
CA ASN A 120 -10.84 5.83 -10.70
C ASN A 120 -9.68 4.88 -10.39
N ALA A 121 -9.15 4.86 -9.15
CA ALA A 121 -7.98 4.05 -8.78
C ALA A 121 -8.21 2.55 -8.97
N PHE A 122 -9.47 2.15 -8.98
CA PHE A 122 -9.92 0.80 -9.23
C PHE A 122 -10.66 0.81 -10.56
N GLY A 123 -10.02 0.37 -11.64
CA GLY A 123 -10.74 0.13 -12.88
C GLY A 123 -11.85 -0.89 -12.62
N GLY A 124 -13.02 -0.77 -13.27
CA GLY A 124 -14.12 -1.73 -13.10
C GLY A 124 -13.67 -3.19 -13.28
N ALA A 125 -12.76 -3.44 -14.23
CA ALA A 125 -12.13 -4.74 -14.44
C ALA A 125 -11.29 -5.26 -13.25
N PHE A 126 -10.72 -4.38 -12.42
CA PHE A 126 -10.00 -4.78 -11.21
C PHE A 126 -10.96 -5.21 -10.10
N LEU A 127 -12.03 -4.45 -9.87
CA LEU A 127 -13.05 -4.80 -8.86
C LEU A 127 -13.80 -6.08 -9.26
N GLU A 128 -14.13 -6.23 -10.54
CA GLU A 128 -14.70 -7.45 -11.11
C GLU A 128 -13.70 -8.63 -11.06
N SER A 129 -12.39 -8.40 -11.12
CA SER A 129 -11.39 -9.48 -11.01
C SER A 129 -11.15 -9.97 -9.58
N VAL A 130 -11.43 -9.17 -8.55
CA VAL A 130 -11.28 -9.58 -7.13
C VAL A 130 -12.44 -10.50 -6.69
N LEU A 131 -13.35 -10.86 -7.60
CA LEU A 131 -14.55 -11.66 -7.32
C LEU A 131 -14.23 -13.09 -6.83
N ARG A 132 -14.42 -13.21 -5.51
CA ARG A 132 -14.47 -14.40 -4.64
C ARG A 132 -13.13 -15.02 -4.26
N ARG A 133 -12.62 -14.48 -3.14
CA ARG A 133 -11.59 -15.04 -2.26
C ARG A 133 -11.80 -16.53 -2.01
N GLU A 134 -10.76 -17.34 -2.18
CA GLU A 134 -10.64 -18.56 -1.38
C GLU A 134 -10.61 -18.15 0.10
N LYS A 135 -11.19 -18.94 1.01
CA LYS A 135 -11.28 -18.59 2.45
C LYS A 135 -9.92 -18.26 3.10
N ASN A 136 -8.83 -18.65 2.46
CA ASN A 136 -7.46 -18.48 2.95
C ASN A 136 -6.73 -17.27 2.33
N HIS A 137 -7.40 -16.49 1.48
CA HIS A 137 -6.81 -15.36 0.77
C HIS A 137 -7.37 -14.03 1.24
N GLU A 138 -6.48 -13.06 1.45
CA GLU A 138 -6.82 -11.69 1.77
C GLU A 138 -6.26 -10.74 0.72
N PHE A 139 -7.03 -9.71 0.41
CA PHE A 139 -6.66 -8.73 -0.62
C PHE A 139 -6.70 -7.34 -0.04
N TRP A 140 -5.54 -6.68 0.06
CA TRP A 140 -5.44 -5.35 0.64
C TRP A 140 -4.98 -4.35 -0.42
N VAL A 141 -5.52 -3.15 -0.36
CA VAL A 141 -5.02 -2.01 -1.15
C VAL A 141 -4.21 -1.13 -0.23
N VAL A 142 -3.00 -0.81 -0.64
CA VAL A 142 -2.09 -0.01 0.16
C VAL A 142 -1.70 1.23 -0.64
N CYS A 143 -1.83 2.41 -0.02
CA CYS A 143 -1.39 3.65 -0.63
C CYS A 143 -0.41 4.45 0.21
N LEU A 144 0.47 5.19 -0.47
CA LEU A 144 1.50 5.99 0.19
C LEU A 144 1.01 7.38 0.59
N TRP A 145 0.27 8.07 -0.29
CA TRP A 145 -0.26 9.41 -0.02
C TRP A 145 -1.67 9.60 -0.55
N HIS A 146 -2.39 10.55 0.05
CA HIS A 146 -3.61 11.08 -0.52
C HIS A 146 -3.31 12.09 -1.64
N ALA A 147 -4.03 12.02 -2.77
CA ALA A 147 -3.89 13.02 -3.84
C ALA A 147 -5.10 13.96 -3.93
N GLY A 148 -4.83 15.26 -4.04
CA GLY A 148 -5.78 16.28 -4.47
C GLY A 148 -6.68 16.83 -3.36
N LYS A 149 -7.45 17.88 -3.71
CA LYS A 149 -8.42 18.54 -2.82
C LYS A 149 -9.38 17.50 -2.24
N GLY A 150 -9.36 17.36 -0.91
CA GLY A 150 -10.19 16.43 -0.14
C GLY A 150 -9.60 15.03 0.08
N GLY A 151 -8.27 14.85 -0.07
CA GLY A 151 -7.56 13.58 0.04
C GLY A 151 -8.08 12.60 1.11
N ILE A 152 -8.08 12.98 2.38
CA ILE A 152 -8.57 12.13 3.48
C ILE A 152 -10.08 11.82 3.38
N GLY A 153 -10.89 12.79 2.95
CA GLY A 153 -12.33 12.61 2.74
C GLY A 153 -12.64 11.66 1.58
N ARG A 154 -11.80 11.64 0.54
CA ARG A 154 -11.90 10.69 -0.58
C ARG A 154 -11.49 9.29 -0.14
N PHE A 155 -10.40 9.15 0.63
CA PHE A 155 -9.99 7.88 1.21
C PHE A 155 -11.08 7.25 2.07
N LYS A 156 -11.71 8.03 2.95
CA LYS A 156 -12.86 7.59 3.76
C LYS A 156 -14.02 7.12 2.88
N LYS A 157 -14.42 7.92 1.89
CA LYS A 157 -15.50 7.54 0.96
C LYS A 157 -15.18 6.25 0.18
N LEU A 158 -13.94 6.06 -0.26
CA LEU A 158 -13.52 4.84 -0.95
C LEU A 158 -13.67 3.60 -0.05
N ARG A 159 -13.33 3.69 1.25
CA ARG A 159 -13.54 2.61 2.22
C ARG A 159 -15.00 2.29 2.47
N GLU A 160 -15.90 3.23 2.19
CA GLU A 160 -17.35 3.07 2.40
C GLU A 160 -18.08 2.48 1.19
N LEU A 161 -17.47 2.50 0.00
CA LEU A 161 -18.07 1.92 -1.21
C LEU A 161 -18.33 0.42 -1.01
N SER A 162 -19.56 -0.02 -1.25
CA SER A 162 -19.99 -1.42 -1.07
C SER A 162 -19.12 -2.38 -1.89
N GLU A 163 -18.83 -2.03 -3.14
CA GLU A 163 -17.97 -2.81 -4.03
C GLU A 163 -16.56 -3.04 -3.45
N ILE A 164 -16.02 -2.05 -2.74
CA ILE A 164 -14.74 -2.18 -2.05
C ILE A 164 -14.91 -3.06 -0.82
N ARG A 165 -15.87 -2.74 0.05
CA ARG A 165 -16.11 -3.48 1.31
C ARG A 165 -16.39 -4.96 1.11
N GLU A 166 -17.07 -5.31 0.03
CA GLU A 166 -17.44 -6.69 -0.29
C GLU A 166 -16.29 -7.49 -0.90
N ASN A 167 -15.31 -6.82 -1.54
CA ASN A 167 -14.29 -7.47 -2.36
C ASN A 167 -12.87 -7.35 -1.80
N VAL A 168 -12.48 -6.25 -1.15
CA VAL A 168 -11.14 -6.08 -0.55
C VAL A 168 -11.17 -6.22 0.98
N SER A 169 -10.13 -6.84 1.56
CA SER A 169 -9.98 -7.05 3.01
C SER A 169 -9.79 -5.73 3.74
N GLY A 170 -9.11 -4.78 3.10
CA GLY A 170 -8.97 -3.42 3.61
C GLY A 170 -8.26 -2.50 2.63
N VAL A 171 -8.39 -1.21 2.90
CA VAL A 171 -7.66 -0.13 2.21
C VAL A 171 -6.88 0.63 3.27
N VAL A 172 -5.58 0.77 3.07
CA VAL A 172 -4.64 1.27 4.08
C VAL A 172 -3.84 2.42 3.49
N SER A 173 -3.68 3.48 4.28
CA SER A 173 -2.82 4.62 3.96
C SER A 173 -1.57 4.59 4.83
N PHE A 174 -0.41 4.88 4.23
CA PHE A 174 0.88 5.08 4.90
C PHE A 174 1.27 6.57 4.94
N ASP A 175 0.31 7.46 4.77
CA ASP A 175 0.49 8.91 4.80
C ASP A 175 0.81 9.39 6.23
N PRO A 176 2.03 9.89 6.52
CA PRO A 176 2.41 10.37 7.86
C PRO A 176 1.69 11.64 8.32
N GLN A 177 0.98 12.37 7.44
CA GLN A 177 0.42 13.69 7.78
C GLN A 177 -0.77 13.61 8.74
N TYR A 178 -1.52 12.52 8.76
CA TYR A 178 -2.77 12.41 9.50
C TYR A 178 -2.71 11.26 10.52
N ASN A 179 -3.00 11.57 11.78
CA ASN A 179 -3.02 10.57 12.86
C ASN A 179 -3.95 9.38 12.53
N GLU A 180 -5.11 9.64 11.91
CA GLU A 180 -6.04 8.58 11.50
C GLU A 180 -5.47 7.64 10.42
N ASP A 181 -4.55 8.11 9.58
CA ASP A 181 -3.88 7.30 8.57
C ASP A 181 -2.72 6.49 9.17
N VAL A 182 -1.98 7.10 10.10
CA VAL A 182 -1.00 6.38 10.93
C VAL A 182 -1.69 5.27 11.71
N ASP A 183 -2.88 5.53 12.25
CA ASP A 183 -3.71 4.52 12.91
C ASP A 183 -4.16 3.43 11.93
N SER A 184 -4.52 3.76 10.69
CA SER A 184 -4.84 2.78 9.65
C SER A 184 -3.65 1.87 9.31
N ALA A 185 -2.44 2.43 9.19
CA ALA A 185 -1.23 1.64 8.98
C ALA A 185 -0.92 0.75 10.19
N LYS A 186 -1.09 1.28 11.42
CA LYS A 186 -0.94 0.50 12.66
C LYS A 186 -1.96 -0.63 12.75
N GLU A 187 -3.22 -0.41 12.39
CA GLU A 187 -4.26 -1.45 12.33
C GLU A 187 -3.90 -2.56 11.36
N PHE A 188 -3.42 -2.20 10.16
CA PHE A 188 -2.93 -3.18 9.20
C PHE A 188 -1.77 -3.99 9.77
N LEU A 189 -0.75 -3.35 10.35
CA LEU A 189 0.38 -4.07 10.95
C LEU A 189 -0.07 -4.98 12.10
N ARG A 190 -0.99 -4.55 12.97
CA ARG A 190 -1.57 -5.40 14.03
C ARG A 190 -2.29 -6.61 13.46
N HIS A 191 -3.05 -6.42 12.39
CA HIS A 191 -3.73 -7.52 11.70
C HIS A 191 -2.71 -8.53 11.17
N ILE A 192 -1.66 -8.05 10.49
CA ILE A 192 -0.58 -8.90 9.99
C ILE A 192 0.18 -9.63 11.11
N ASP A 193 0.42 -8.97 12.25
CA ASP A 193 1.10 -9.58 13.40
C ASP A 193 0.22 -10.63 14.10
N GLY A 194 -1.07 -10.35 14.24
CA GLY A 194 -2.04 -11.28 14.84
C GLY A 194 -2.31 -12.53 13.99
N MET A 195 -1.89 -12.56 12.73
CA MET A 195 -2.05 -13.73 11.86
C MET A 195 -1.03 -14.85 12.12
N GLY A 196 0.06 -14.57 12.84
CA GLY A 196 1.12 -15.53 13.18
C GLY A 196 1.11 -16.02 14.63
N SER A 197 0.06 -15.70 15.39
CA SER A 197 -0.09 -15.98 16.83
C SER A 197 -1.05 -17.13 17.11
#